data_AF-A0AAV7V6L8-F1
#
_entry.id   AF-A0AAV7V6L8-F1
#
_cell.length_a   1.000
_cell.length_b   1.000
_cell.length_c   1.000
_cell.angle_alpha   90.00
_cell.angle_beta   90.00
_cell.angle_gamma   90.00
#
_symmetry.space_group_name_H-M   'P 1'
#
loop_
_entity.id
_entity.type
_entity.pdbx_description
1 polymer ?
#
loop_
_entity_poly.entity_id
_entity_poly.type
_entity_poly.pdbx_seq_one_letter_code
_entity_poly.pdbx_strand_id
1 'polypeptide(L)'
;MHINTDPTKRLQTEIRGMIEEALGNAWISRKEAEFLDTINPRTPYFYCLPKIHKGKIPPPGRPIVSGTGSVLEPLSTFCDKFLQPIVQASTTYLKDTKDVLNLIETISLTTQVHALITLDVEALYTNIPQEATLEVVETALCSASQKLTTPAHFIMHCASLALKENFFQFEDLLFHQTRGTSMGSNFAPSLACLYMFDFESRFILPDTNPFQANIKLWRRYIDDILIVWQGSLSETNALAQPGCLTFTLPETLIRCFRDAELNTDPAGVPFTFQEPRTWKNAVRKCSFMATLTEWAFVKEVNHTEKGLIAFYLDPRVCVHEELM
;
A
#
# COMPACT_ATOMS: atom_id res chain seq x y z
N MET A 1 5.33 -8.87 22.80
CA MET A 1 5.30 -9.48 24.14
C MET A 1 6.64 -10.14 24.40
N HIS A 2 7.28 -9.93 25.55
CA HIS A 2 8.53 -10.64 25.89
C HIS A 2 8.26 -12.14 26.12
N ILE A 3 9.13 -13.01 25.61
CA ILE A 3 9.04 -14.47 25.78
C ILE A 3 10.35 -15.03 26.34
N ASN A 4 10.26 -16.03 27.21
CA ASN A 4 11.41 -16.58 27.93
C ASN A 4 12.06 -17.79 27.23
N THR A 5 11.49 -18.25 26.11
CA THR A 5 11.92 -19.48 25.45
C THR A 5 11.88 -19.29 23.95
N ASP A 6 12.96 -19.68 23.28
CA ASP A 6 13.04 -19.67 21.83
C ASP A 6 12.08 -20.73 21.24
N PRO A 7 11.06 -20.33 20.45
CA PRO A 7 10.05 -21.25 19.92
C PRO A 7 10.54 -22.03 18.69
N THR A 8 11.75 -21.78 18.18
CA THR A 8 12.25 -22.31 16.91
C THR A 8 12.08 -23.82 16.77
N LYS A 9 12.50 -24.60 17.78
CA LYS A 9 12.41 -26.07 17.71
C LYS A 9 10.96 -26.56 17.66
N ARG A 10 10.07 -25.97 18.46
CA ARG A 10 8.63 -26.28 18.44
C ARG A 10 8.05 -26.01 17.05
N LEU A 11 8.32 -24.82 16.52
CA LEU A 11 7.82 -24.40 15.20
C LEU A 11 8.36 -25.30 14.08
N GLN A 12 9.64 -25.70 14.13
CA GLN A 12 10.18 -26.67 13.16
C GLN A 12 9.45 -28.00 13.21
N THR A 13 9.14 -28.54 14.39
CA THR A 13 8.39 -29.79 14.52
C THR A 13 6.98 -29.66 13.93
N GLU A 14 6.28 -28.58 14.25
CA GLU A 14 4.92 -28.30 13.75
C GLU A 14 4.91 -28.14 12.22
N ILE A 15 5.83 -27.34 11.68
CA ILE A 15 5.96 -27.11 10.24
C ILE A 15 6.30 -28.39 9.50
N ARG A 16 7.18 -29.25 10.03
CA ARG A 16 7.50 -30.53 9.39
C ARG A 16 6.30 -31.46 9.34
N GLY A 17 5.51 -31.55 10.41
CA GLY A 17 4.27 -32.33 10.40
C GLY A 17 3.28 -31.83 9.34
N MET A 18 3.12 -30.50 9.24
CA MET A 18 2.29 -29.85 8.23
C MET A 18 2.79 -30.11 6.79
N ILE A 19 4.12 -30.11 6.57
CA ILE A 19 4.74 -30.41 5.29
C ILE A 19 4.53 -31.88 4.90
N GLU A 20 4.71 -32.82 5.83
CA GLU A 20 4.52 -34.25 5.60
C GLU A 20 3.07 -34.56 5.20
N GLU A 21 2.10 -33.98 5.90
CA GLU A 21 0.68 -34.09 5.54
C GLU A 21 0.41 -33.54 4.13
N ALA A 22 0.91 -32.35 3.82
CA ALA A 22 0.67 -31.71 2.54
C ALA A 22 1.34 -32.45 1.37
N LEU A 23 2.52 -33.03 1.58
CA LEU A 23 3.16 -33.91 0.61
C LEU A 23 2.37 -35.20 0.40
N GLY A 24 1.91 -35.82 1.49
CA GLY A 24 1.13 -37.07 1.44
C GLY A 24 -0.19 -36.89 0.68
N ASN A 25 -0.81 -35.72 0.78
CA ASN A 25 -2.03 -35.37 0.06
C ASN A 25 -1.78 -34.71 -1.32
N ALA A 26 -0.53 -34.59 -1.76
CA ALA A 26 -0.12 -33.94 -3.01
C ALA A 26 -0.60 -32.47 -3.16
N TRP A 27 -0.72 -31.74 -2.05
CA TRP A 27 -1.05 -30.31 -2.02
C TRP A 27 0.12 -29.41 -2.41
N ILE A 28 1.35 -29.93 -2.20
CA ILE A 28 2.60 -29.28 -2.53
C ILE A 28 3.54 -30.26 -3.23
N SER A 29 4.45 -29.73 -4.03
CA SER A 29 5.53 -30.51 -4.65
C SER A 29 6.67 -30.81 -3.66
N ARG A 30 7.51 -31.79 -3.99
CA ARG A 30 8.75 -32.07 -3.22
C ARG A 30 9.65 -30.85 -3.09
N LYS A 31 9.78 -30.05 -4.16
CA LYS A 31 10.57 -28.82 -4.17
C LYS A 31 9.98 -27.75 -3.23
N GLU A 32 8.67 -27.64 -3.17
CA GLU A 32 8.00 -26.73 -2.22
C GLU A 32 8.17 -27.20 -0.78
N ALA A 33 8.09 -28.51 -0.51
CA ALA A 33 8.39 -29.05 0.81
C ALA A 33 9.83 -28.79 1.25
N GLU A 34 10.81 -29.02 0.37
CA GLU A 34 12.22 -28.70 0.62
C GLU A 34 12.44 -27.20 0.88
N PHE A 35 11.68 -26.33 0.20
CA PHE A 35 11.72 -24.89 0.43
C PHE A 35 11.12 -24.51 1.80
N LEU A 36 10.04 -25.17 2.21
CA LEU A 36 9.34 -24.88 3.47
C LEU A 36 10.11 -25.39 4.71
N ASP A 37 10.90 -26.47 4.59
CA ASP A 37 11.71 -26.99 5.70
C ASP A 37 13.07 -26.27 5.82
N THR A 38 13.14 -25.30 6.73
CA THR A 38 14.42 -24.67 7.08
C THR A 38 15.21 -25.57 8.03
N ILE A 39 16.31 -26.15 7.53
CA ILE A 39 17.16 -27.09 8.29
C ILE A 39 17.81 -26.42 9.51
N ASN A 40 18.48 -25.28 9.30
CA ASN A 40 19.23 -24.54 10.31
C ASN A 40 18.71 -23.10 10.42
N PRO A 41 17.53 -22.89 11.03
CA PRO A 41 16.90 -21.59 11.10
C PRO A 41 17.70 -20.63 11.98
N ARG A 42 17.78 -19.38 11.54
CA ARG A 42 18.28 -18.26 12.34
C ARG A 42 17.14 -17.65 13.13
N THR A 43 17.44 -17.16 14.34
CA THR A 43 16.55 -16.31 15.10
C THR A 43 16.36 -14.99 14.35
N PRO A 44 15.12 -14.58 14.01
CA PRO A 44 14.86 -13.27 13.43
C PRO A 44 15.34 -12.17 14.36
N TYR A 45 15.78 -11.03 13.83
CA TYR A 45 16.24 -9.92 14.65
C TYR A 45 15.61 -8.59 14.24
N PHE A 46 15.40 -7.72 15.23
CA PHE A 46 14.84 -6.40 15.07
C PHE A 46 15.93 -5.34 14.88
N TYR A 47 15.68 -4.38 13.99
CA TYR A 47 16.49 -3.18 13.84
C TYR A 47 15.64 -2.00 13.34
N CYS A 48 16.16 -0.79 13.49
CA CYS A 48 15.47 0.44 13.05
C CYS A 48 16.24 1.12 11.92
N LEU A 49 15.54 1.49 10.85
CA LEU A 49 16.07 2.35 9.79
C LEU A 49 15.65 3.82 10.03
N PRO A 50 16.56 4.80 10.02
CA PRO A 50 16.20 6.20 10.27
C PRO A 50 15.40 6.81 9.12
N LYS A 51 14.25 7.44 9.42
CA LYS A 51 13.44 8.21 8.46
C LYS A 51 13.99 9.64 8.31
N ILE A 52 15.17 9.77 7.68
CA ILE A 52 15.90 11.05 7.55
C ILE A 52 15.12 12.16 6.83
N HIS A 53 14.19 11.81 5.95
CA HIS A 53 13.36 12.76 5.19
C HIS A 53 12.31 13.49 6.06
N LYS A 54 12.10 13.09 7.33
CA LYS A 54 11.11 13.72 8.22
C LYS A 54 11.64 14.95 8.96
N GLY A 55 12.92 15.31 8.81
CA GLY A 55 13.49 16.54 9.37
C GLY A 55 13.52 16.65 10.90
N LYS A 56 13.24 15.57 11.64
CA LYS A 56 13.30 15.52 13.12
C LYS A 56 14.67 14.99 13.57
N ILE A 57 15.15 15.47 14.72
CA ILE A 57 16.43 15.04 15.32
C ILE A 57 16.18 14.58 16.77
N PRO A 58 16.43 13.30 17.12
CA PRO A 58 16.83 12.22 16.20
C PRO A 58 15.70 11.86 15.22
N PRO A 59 16.03 11.36 14.01
CA PRO A 59 15.03 10.97 13.04
C PRO A 59 14.18 9.80 13.58
N PRO A 60 12.88 9.74 13.27
CA PRO A 60 12.03 8.63 13.69
C PRO A 60 12.55 7.31 13.08
N GLY A 61 12.52 6.23 13.85
CA GLY A 61 12.87 4.90 13.35
C GLY A 61 11.75 4.27 12.52
N ARG A 62 12.13 3.48 11.52
CA ARG A 62 11.29 2.49 10.86
C ARG A 62 11.68 1.11 11.40
N PRO A 63 10.85 0.49 12.25
CA PRO A 63 11.14 -0.83 12.80
C PRO A 63 11.12 -1.86 11.67
N ILE A 64 12.09 -2.77 11.65
CA ILE A 64 12.16 -3.90 10.71
C ILE A 64 12.53 -5.15 11.49
N VAL A 65 11.86 -6.27 11.20
CA VAL A 65 12.27 -7.61 11.62
C VAL A 65 12.88 -8.31 10.42
N SER A 66 14.18 -8.63 10.48
CA SER A 66 14.80 -9.48 9.48
C SER A 66 14.47 -10.93 9.78
N GLY A 67 13.57 -11.51 8.99
CA GLY A 67 13.25 -12.94 9.04
C GLY A 67 14.14 -13.82 8.16
N THR A 68 15.16 -13.27 7.50
CA THR A 68 15.94 -14.01 6.50
C THR A 68 16.67 -15.21 7.10
N GLY A 69 16.43 -16.38 6.54
CA GLY A 69 16.92 -17.67 7.01
C GLY A 69 16.22 -18.17 8.28
N SER A 70 15.09 -17.57 8.68
CA SER A 70 14.34 -18.00 9.86
C SER A 70 13.30 -19.07 9.56
N VAL A 71 12.80 -19.70 10.63
CA VAL A 71 11.85 -20.82 10.52
C VAL A 71 10.52 -20.43 9.87
N LEU A 72 10.09 -19.16 9.95
CA LEU A 72 8.80 -18.70 9.41
C LEU A 72 8.92 -18.00 8.05
N GLU A 73 10.13 -17.64 7.61
CA GLU A 73 10.32 -16.94 6.33
C GLU A 73 9.73 -17.72 5.15
N PRO A 74 10.04 -19.02 4.96
CA PRO A 74 9.50 -19.76 3.82
C PRO A 74 7.98 -19.79 3.78
N LEU A 75 7.31 -19.85 4.93
CA LEU A 75 5.84 -19.82 5.00
C LEU A 75 5.31 -18.50 4.45
N SER A 76 5.88 -17.37 4.90
CA SER A 76 5.46 -16.04 4.42
C SER A 76 5.71 -15.88 2.91
N THR A 77 6.83 -16.37 2.39
CA THR A 77 7.15 -16.34 0.95
C THR A 77 6.19 -17.23 0.16
N PHE A 78 5.92 -18.42 0.67
CA PHE A 78 5.01 -19.37 0.05
C PHE A 78 3.59 -18.81 -0.04
N CYS A 79 3.09 -18.19 1.03
CA CYS A 79 1.80 -17.50 1.00
C CYS A 79 1.80 -16.34 0.01
N ASP A 80 2.83 -15.49 -0.01
CA ASP A 80 2.89 -14.31 -0.90
C ASP A 80 2.73 -14.68 -2.39
N LYS A 81 3.28 -15.82 -2.81
CA LYS A 81 3.11 -16.38 -4.17
C LYS A 81 1.64 -16.48 -4.59
N PHE A 82 0.74 -16.81 -3.66
CA PHE A 82 -0.69 -16.94 -3.94
C PHE A 82 -1.46 -15.65 -3.69
N LEU A 83 -1.04 -14.84 -2.72
CA LEU A 83 -1.75 -13.61 -2.35
C LEU A 83 -1.49 -12.47 -3.35
N GLN A 84 -0.29 -12.35 -3.91
CA GLN A 84 0.04 -11.27 -4.83
C GLN A 84 -0.87 -11.19 -6.06
N PRO A 85 -1.15 -12.28 -6.80
CA PRO A 85 -2.08 -12.22 -7.93
C PRO A 85 -3.48 -11.76 -7.54
N ILE A 86 -3.93 -12.09 -6.32
CA ILE A 86 -5.25 -11.67 -5.81
C ILE A 86 -5.24 -10.17 -5.50
N VAL A 87 -4.17 -9.68 -4.85
CA VAL A 87 -3.96 -8.25 -4.58
C VAL A 87 -3.94 -7.44 -5.87
N GLN A 88 -3.18 -7.88 -6.87
CA GLN A 88 -3.05 -7.19 -8.15
C GLN A 88 -4.35 -7.16 -8.97
N ALA A 89 -5.28 -8.08 -8.69
CA ALA A 89 -6.61 -8.10 -9.32
C ALA A 89 -7.63 -7.17 -8.64
N SER A 90 -7.28 -6.57 -7.51
CA SER A 90 -8.15 -5.61 -6.80
C SER A 90 -8.39 -4.34 -7.63
N THR A 91 -9.61 -3.83 -7.57
CA THR A 91 -10.04 -2.64 -8.32
C THR A 91 -9.41 -1.34 -7.82
N THR A 92 -8.92 -1.31 -6.59
CA THR A 92 -8.28 -0.13 -5.98
C THR A 92 -6.76 -0.18 -6.07
N TYR A 93 -6.18 -1.28 -6.54
CA TYR A 93 -4.73 -1.47 -6.57
C TYR A 93 -4.02 -0.49 -7.52
N LEU A 94 -2.91 0.07 -7.05
CA LEU A 94 -1.90 0.74 -7.88
C LEU A 94 -0.59 -0.04 -7.79
N LYS A 95 0.02 -0.30 -8.93
CA LYS A 95 1.30 -1.01 -8.98
C LYS A 95 2.49 -0.10 -8.66
N ASP A 96 2.52 1.08 -9.26
CA ASP A 96 3.63 2.01 -9.16
C ASP A 96 3.23 3.41 -9.64
N THR A 97 4.19 4.33 -9.63
CA THR A 97 4.00 5.71 -10.08
C THR A 97 3.57 5.79 -11.54
N LYS A 98 3.99 4.85 -12.40
CA LYS A 98 3.66 4.88 -13.83
C LYS A 98 2.20 4.53 -14.06
N ASP A 99 1.65 3.60 -13.28
CA ASP A 99 0.21 3.33 -13.25
C ASP A 99 -0.60 4.58 -12.89
N VAL A 100 -0.11 5.38 -11.93
CA VAL A 100 -0.75 6.65 -11.56
C VAL A 100 -0.75 7.65 -12.72
N LEU A 101 0.37 7.78 -13.44
CA LEU A 101 0.46 8.65 -14.61
C LEU A 101 -0.56 8.25 -15.68
N ASN A 102 -0.57 6.98 -16.07
CA ASN A 102 -1.49 6.46 -17.08
C ASN A 102 -2.95 6.66 -16.66
N LEU A 103 -3.25 6.45 -15.38
CA LEU A 103 -4.60 6.62 -14.84
C LEU A 103 -5.07 8.08 -14.91
N ILE A 104 -4.20 9.04 -14.59
CA ILE A 104 -4.52 10.46 -14.61
C ILE A 104 -4.59 11.00 -16.05
N GLU A 105 -3.82 10.44 -16.98
CA GLU A 105 -3.92 10.80 -18.41
C GLU A 105 -5.21 10.27 -19.05
N THR A 106 -5.75 9.16 -18.56
CA THR A 106 -6.93 8.49 -19.15
C THR A 106 -8.24 8.82 -18.46
N ILE A 107 -8.21 9.38 -17.24
CA ILE A 107 -9.43 9.70 -16.50
C ILE A 107 -10.19 10.84 -17.19
N SER A 108 -11.40 10.53 -17.68
CA SER A 108 -12.31 11.54 -18.21
C SER A 108 -13.05 12.20 -17.05
N LEU A 109 -12.71 13.45 -16.76
CA LEU A 109 -13.38 14.23 -15.72
C LEU A 109 -14.48 15.10 -16.33
N THR A 110 -15.57 15.26 -15.58
CA THR A 110 -16.70 16.09 -16.01
C THR A 110 -16.37 17.58 -15.88
N THR A 111 -17.33 18.44 -16.25
CA THR A 111 -17.25 19.90 -16.17
C THR A 111 -17.20 20.50 -14.78
N GLN A 112 -17.22 19.66 -13.76
CA GLN A 112 -17.17 20.10 -12.37
C GLN A 112 -15.73 20.20 -11.87
N VAL A 113 -15.57 20.95 -10.81
CA VAL A 113 -14.30 21.12 -10.11
C VAL A 113 -14.01 19.84 -9.35
N HIS A 114 -12.84 19.26 -9.56
CA HIS A 114 -12.40 18.12 -8.77
C HIS A 114 -11.10 18.47 -8.04
N ALA A 115 -11.02 18.09 -6.77
CA ALA A 115 -9.80 18.12 -5.97
C ALA A 115 -9.06 16.79 -6.10
N LEU A 116 -7.74 16.87 -6.21
CA LEU A 116 -6.87 15.72 -6.05
C LEU A 116 -6.41 15.66 -4.59
N ILE A 117 -6.66 14.54 -3.93
CA ILE A 117 -6.37 14.34 -2.52
C ILE A 117 -5.51 13.10 -2.38
N THR A 118 -4.56 13.14 -1.45
CA THR A 118 -3.87 11.93 -1.01
C THR A 118 -4.08 11.72 0.47
N LEU A 119 -4.19 10.45 0.87
CA LEU A 119 -4.26 10.03 2.27
C LEU A 119 -3.12 9.06 2.55
N ASP A 120 -2.58 9.11 3.76
CA ASP A 120 -1.60 8.14 4.27
C ASP A 120 -2.23 7.36 5.43
N VAL A 121 -2.16 6.02 5.39
CA VAL A 121 -2.64 5.19 6.49
C VAL A 121 -1.56 5.08 7.57
N GLU A 122 -1.85 5.58 8.76
CA GLU A 122 -0.85 5.65 9.82
C GLU A 122 -0.44 4.26 10.32
N ALA A 123 0.86 3.95 10.13
CA ALA A 123 1.50 2.75 10.65
C ALA A 123 0.74 1.45 10.34
N LEU A 124 0.26 1.34 9.09
CA LEU A 124 -0.60 0.26 8.59
C LEU A 124 -0.19 -1.13 9.09
N TYR A 125 1.05 -1.57 8.83
CA TYR A 125 1.48 -2.94 9.15
C TYR A 125 1.40 -3.27 10.64
N THR A 126 1.73 -2.32 11.52
CA THR A 126 1.68 -2.54 12.97
C THR A 126 0.27 -2.45 13.54
N ASN A 127 -0.69 -1.90 12.79
CA ASN A 127 -2.03 -1.60 13.27
C ASN A 127 -3.11 -2.56 12.76
N ILE A 128 -2.90 -3.30 11.66
CA ILE A 128 -3.89 -4.26 11.16
C ILE A 128 -4.21 -5.36 12.20
N PRO A 129 -5.48 -5.64 12.50
CA PRO A 129 -5.86 -6.72 13.42
C PRO A 129 -5.59 -8.08 12.77
N GLN A 130 -4.82 -8.95 13.43
CA GLN A 130 -4.41 -10.23 12.84
C GLN A 130 -5.58 -11.16 12.52
N GLU A 131 -6.58 -11.27 13.41
CA GLU A 131 -7.75 -12.14 13.16
C GLU A 131 -8.57 -11.66 11.97
N ALA A 132 -8.96 -10.38 11.96
CA ALA A 132 -9.68 -9.78 10.84
C ALA A 132 -8.87 -9.88 9.53
N THR A 133 -7.54 -9.77 9.59
CA THR A 133 -6.68 -9.97 8.42
C THR A 133 -6.76 -11.41 7.91
N LEU A 134 -6.70 -12.41 8.79
CA LEU A 134 -6.81 -13.82 8.39
C LEU A 134 -8.19 -14.15 7.80
N GLU A 135 -9.27 -13.61 8.35
CA GLU A 135 -10.64 -13.75 7.78
C GLU A 135 -10.71 -13.21 6.35
N VAL A 136 -10.09 -12.06 6.10
CA VAL A 136 -10.03 -11.45 4.77
C VAL A 136 -9.20 -12.31 3.81
N VAL A 137 -8.06 -12.83 4.28
CA VAL A 137 -7.21 -13.73 3.47
C VAL A 137 -7.94 -15.01 3.12
N GLU A 138 -8.67 -15.60 4.07
CA GLU A 138 -9.48 -16.80 3.83
C GLU A 138 -10.55 -16.54 2.77
N THR A 139 -11.30 -15.44 2.91
CA THR A 139 -12.32 -15.02 1.93
C THR A 139 -11.72 -14.83 0.54
N ALA A 140 -10.55 -14.20 0.46
CA ALA A 140 -9.84 -13.97 -0.79
C ALA A 140 -9.38 -15.28 -1.46
N LEU A 141 -8.81 -16.21 -0.68
CA LEU A 141 -8.37 -17.52 -1.17
C LEU A 141 -9.55 -18.40 -1.60
N CYS A 142 -10.65 -18.40 -0.85
CA CYS A 142 -11.87 -19.11 -1.21
C CYS A 142 -12.43 -18.59 -2.55
N SER A 143 -12.47 -17.27 -2.72
CA SER A 143 -12.91 -16.62 -3.97
C SER A 143 -12.00 -16.95 -5.15
N ALA A 144 -10.70 -17.16 -4.91
CA ALA A 144 -9.72 -17.53 -5.93
C ALA A 144 -9.51 -19.05 -6.08
N SER A 145 -10.24 -19.88 -5.33
CA SER A 145 -9.96 -21.32 -5.15
C SER A 145 -9.73 -22.11 -6.44
N GLN A 146 -10.52 -21.85 -7.49
CA GLN A 146 -10.39 -22.52 -8.79
C GLN A 146 -9.05 -22.27 -9.50
N LYS A 147 -8.34 -21.19 -9.16
CA LYS A 147 -7.05 -20.80 -9.74
C LYS A 147 -5.86 -21.24 -8.89
N LEU A 148 -6.09 -21.77 -7.69
CA LEU A 148 -5.03 -22.16 -6.76
C LEU A 148 -4.52 -23.56 -7.10
N THR A 149 -3.20 -23.72 -7.15
CA THR A 149 -2.56 -25.05 -7.28
C THR A 149 -2.47 -25.80 -5.96
N THR A 150 -2.71 -25.10 -4.85
CA THR A 150 -2.62 -25.62 -3.48
C THR A 150 -3.92 -25.28 -2.74
N PRO A 151 -4.48 -26.18 -1.92
CA PRO A 151 -5.73 -25.92 -1.22
C PRO A 151 -5.66 -24.68 -0.32
N ALA A 152 -6.74 -23.89 -0.32
CA ALA A 152 -6.85 -22.66 0.46
C ALA A 152 -6.58 -22.89 1.96
N HIS A 153 -7.08 -23.99 2.54
CA HIS A 153 -6.90 -24.29 3.96
C HIS A 153 -5.43 -24.49 4.35
N PHE A 154 -4.61 -25.07 3.46
CA PHE A 154 -3.17 -25.24 3.70
C PHE A 154 -2.44 -23.89 3.60
N ILE A 155 -2.76 -23.07 2.60
CA ILE A 155 -2.21 -21.70 2.48
C ILE A 155 -2.59 -20.88 3.72
N MET A 156 -3.82 -21.02 4.22
CA MET A 156 -4.29 -20.38 5.45
C MET A 156 -3.55 -20.87 6.70
N HIS A 157 -3.25 -22.17 6.80
CA HIS A 157 -2.45 -22.71 7.90
C HIS A 157 -1.06 -22.06 7.90
N CYS A 158 -0.37 -22.05 6.76
CA CYS A 158 0.92 -21.37 6.60
C CYS A 158 0.84 -19.88 6.96
N ALA A 159 -0.21 -19.18 6.50
CA ALA A 159 -0.37 -17.76 6.74
C ALA A 159 -0.63 -17.44 8.21
N SER A 160 -1.49 -18.24 8.86
CA SER A 160 -1.78 -18.15 10.29
C SER A 160 -0.51 -18.34 11.10
N LEU A 161 0.25 -19.41 10.85
CA LEU A 161 1.48 -19.68 11.60
C LEU A 161 2.52 -18.55 11.41
N ALA A 162 2.75 -18.12 10.16
CA ALA A 162 3.70 -17.04 9.87
C ALA A 162 3.31 -15.69 10.51
N LEU A 163 2.02 -15.40 10.64
CA LEU A 163 1.52 -14.14 11.21
C LEU A 163 1.44 -14.21 12.74
N LYS A 164 0.92 -15.32 13.29
CA LYS A 164 0.60 -15.51 14.71
C LYS A 164 1.78 -15.96 15.54
N GLU A 165 2.75 -16.66 14.96
CA GLU A 165 3.94 -17.15 15.69
C GLU A 165 5.18 -16.30 15.42
N ASN A 166 5.02 -15.13 14.81
CA ASN A 166 6.12 -14.22 14.51
C ASN A 166 6.84 -13.79 15.79
N PHE A 167 8.13 -14.13 15.87
CA PHE A 167 9.00 -13.78 16.98
C PHE A 167 10.33 -13.24 16.46
N PHE A 168 10.99 -12.43 17.28
CA PHE A 168 12.28 -11.84 16.94
C PHE A 168 13.08 -11.49 18.19
N GLN A 169 14.38 -11.39 18.02
CA GLN A 169 15.32 -10.93 19.03
C GLN A 169 15.52 -9.41 18.91
N PHE A 170 15.51 -8.72 20.04
CA PHE A 170 16.01 -7.36 20.15
C PHE A 170 16.94 -7.30 21.35
N GLU A 171 18.18 -6.89 21.12
CA GLU A 171 19.27 -7.06 22.08
C GLU A 171 19.37 -8.53 22.54
N ASP A 172 19.40 -8.80 23.84
CA ASP A 172 19.49 -10.16 24.39
C ASP A 172 18.11 -10.76 24.73
N LEU A 173 17.02 -10.11 24.29
CA LEU A 173 15.65 -10.48 24.65
C LEU A 173 14.86 -10.96 23.43
N LEU A 174 13.99 -11.94 23.66
CA LEU A 174 13.08 -12.47 22.65
C LEU A 174 11.70 -11.86 22.81
N PHE A 175 11.08 -11.51 21.68
CA PHE A 175 9.77 -10.93 21.62
C PHE A 175 8.90 -11.67 20.62
N HIS A 176 7.63 -11.82 20.96
CA HIS A 176 6.57 -12.30 20.10
C HIS A 176 5.68 -11.13 19.66
N GLN A 177 5.38 -11.05 18.36
CA GLN A 177 4.53 -10.00 17.81
C GLN A 177 3.05 -10.37 17.95
N THR A 178 2.34 -9.62 18.79
CA THR A 178 0.93 -9.90 19.13
C THR A 178 -0.08 -9.07 18.35
N ARG A 179 0.37 -8.10 17.55
CA ARG A 179 -0.50 -7.20 16.76
C ARG A 179 0.18 -6.82 15.45
N GLY A 180 -0.62 -6.65 14.41
CA GLY A 180 -0.12 -6.31 13.08
C GLY A 180 0.69 -7.45 12.47
N THR A 181 1.43 -7.09 11.43
CA THR A 181 2.44 -7.91 10.77
C THR A 181 3.80 -7.22 10.90
N SER A 182 4.89 -8.00 10.96
CA SER A 182 6.23 -7.45 11.07
C SER A 182 6.61 -6.78 9.75
N MET A 183 7.05 -5.52 9.79
CA MET A 183 7.75 -4.92 8.66
C MET A 183 9.00 -5.75 8.37
N GLY A 184 9.10 -6.32 7.17
CA GLY A 184 10.18 -7.24 6.79
C GLY A 184 9.73 -8.68 6.48
N SER A 185 8.48 -9.04 6.82
CA SER A 185 7.90 -10.30 6.35
C SER A 185 7.51 -10.22 4.88
N ASN A 186 7.73 -11.29 4.11
CA ASN A 186 7.56 -11.28 2.65
C ASN A 186 6.12 -11.04 2.20
N PHE A 187 5.14 -11.59 2.93
CA PHE A 187 3.71 -11.39 2.63
C PHE A 187 3.09 -10.13 3.26
N ALA A 188 3.85 -9.34 4.04
CA ALA A 188 3.29 -8.21 4.79
C ALA A 188 2.61 -7.18 3.87
N PRO A 189 3.17 -6.82 2.69
CA PRO A 189 2.48 -5.97 1.74
C PRO A 189 1.16 -6.57 1.26
N SER A 190 1.13 -7.87 0.97
CA SER A 190 -0.07 -8.57 0.51
C SER A 190 -1.16 -8.60 1.58
N LEU A 191 -0.81 -8.91 2.83
CA LEU A 191 -1.75 -8.89 3.96
C LEU A 191 -2.35 -7.49 4.15
N ALA A 192 -1.51 -6.46 4.14
CA ALA A 192 -1.94 -5.08 4.28
C ALA A 192 -2.86 -4.65 3.13
N CYS A 193 -2.50 -4.99 1.88
CA CYS A 193 -3.31 -4.67 0.72
C CYS A 193 -4.66 -5.38 0.71
N LEU A 194 -4.73 -6.65 1.11
CA LEU A 194 -5.98 -7.40 1.20
C LEU A 194 -6.89 -6.82 2.30
N TYR A 195 -6.34 -6.58 3.49
CA TYR A 195 -7.09 -5.95 4.59
C TYR A 195 -7.65 -4.58 4.18
N MET A 196 -6.83 -3.76 3.53
CA MET A 196 -7.28 -2.46 3.03
C MET A 196 -8.32 -2.58 1.91
N PHE A 197 -8.20 -3.55 1.01
CA PHE A 197 -9.19 -3.75 -0.04
C PHE A 197 -10.55 -4.15 0.52
N ASP A 198 -10.56 -5.01 1.53
CA ASP A 198 -11.78 -5.37 2.23
C ASP A 198 -12.37 -4.15 2.99
N PHE A 199 -11.54 -3.36 3.66
CA PHE A 199 -11.97 -2.09 4.26
C PHE A 199 -12.62 -1.15 3.23
N GLU A 200 -11.96 -0.95 2.08
CA GLU A 200 -12.47 -0.13 0.99
C GLU A 200 -13.80 -0.68 0.45
N SER A 201 -13.89 -1.99 0.28
CA SER A 201 -15.10 -2.68 -0.20
C SER A 201 -16.27 -2.61 0.77
N ARG A 202 -16.01 -2.48 2.08
CA ARG A 202 -17.05 -2.38 3.11
C ARG A 202 -17.51 -0.94 3.35
N PHE A 203 -16.60 0.04 3.30
CA PHE A 203 -16.86 1.38 3.80
C PHE A 203 -16.73 2.49 2.76
N ILE A 204 -15.95 2.30 1.70
CA ILE A 204 -15.60 3.37 0.76
C ILE A 204 -16.35 3.21 -0.57
N LEU A 205 -16.28 2.03 -1.15
CA LEU A 205 -16.81 1.73 -2.49
C LEU A 205 -18.34 1.53 -2.56
N PRO A 206 -19.03 1.01 -1.53
CA PRO A 206 -20.48 0.78 -1.61
C PRO A 206 -21.29 2.07 -1.77
N ASP A 207 -22.44 1.97 -2.45
CA ASP A 207 -23.39 3.09 -2.63
C ASP A 207 -24.00 3.59 -1.31
N THR A 208 -23.89 2.80 -0.23
CA THR A 208 -24.29 3.22 1.12
C THR A 208 -23.35 4.27 1.72
N ASN A 209 -22.16 4.46 1.17
CA ASN A 209 -21.29 5.56 1.55
C ASN A 209 -21.91 6.88 1.05
N PRO A 210 -22.30 7.81 1.94
CA PRO A 210 -22.95 9.08 1.55
C PRO A 210 -22.06 9.95 0.65
N PHE A 211 -20.77 9.68 0.62
CA PHE A 211 -19.78 10.40 -0.17
C PHE A 211 -19.41 9.69 -1.48
N GLN A 212 -19.96 8.52 -1.77
CA GLN A 212 -19.59 7.71 -2.95
C GLN A 212 -19.66 8.52 -4.25
N ALA A 213 -20.75 9.28 -4.43
CA ALA A 213 -20.97 10.10 -5.63
C ALA A 213 -19.88 11.18 -5.84
N ASN A 214 -19.20 11.59 -4.77
CA ASN A 214 -18.12 12.57 -4.80
C ASN A 214 -16.76 11.93 -5.08
N ILE A 215 -16.61 10.61 -4.92
CA ILE A 215 -15.37 9.87 -5.20
C ILE A 215 -15.35 9.47 -6.67
N LYS A 216 -14.65 10.23 -7.52
CA LYS A 216 -14.48 9.91 -8.95
C LYS A 216 -13.39 8.91 -9.21
N LEU A 217 -12.41 8.87 -8.31
CA LEU A 217 -11.35 7.89 -8.33
C LEU A 217 -10.95 7.58 -6.91
N TRP A 218 -10.77 6.29 -6.62
CA TRP A 218 -10.09 5.81 -5.42
C TRP A 218 -9.09 4.75 -5.82
N ARG A 219 -7.82 4.98 -5.52
CA ARG A 219 -6.72 4.10 -5.87
C ARG A 219 -5.66 4.13 -4.78
N ARG A 220 -4.96 3.02 -4.56
CA ARG A 220 -4.05 2.87 -3.42
C ARG A 220 -2.80 2.10 -3.78
N TYR A 221 -1.66 2.65 -3.40
CA TYR A 221 -0.36 2.00 -3.36
C TYR A 221 -0.02 1.68 -1.90
N ILE A 222 -0.30 0.46 -1.45
CA ILE A 222 -0.11 0.01 -0.05
C ILE A 222 -0.80 0.93 0.96
N ASP A 223 -0.10 1.89 1.56
CA ASP A 223 -0.55 2.87 2.56
C ASP A 223 -0.89 4.25 1.96
N ASP A 224 -0.38 4.56 0.77
CA ASP A 224 -0.65 5.80 0.05
C ASP A 224 -1.92 5.68 -0.80
N ILE A 225 -2.93 6.52 -0.54
CA ILE A 225 -4.20 6.56 -1.27
C ILE A 225 -4.25 7.82 -2.12
N LEU A 226 -4.74 7.68 -3.36
CA LEU A 226 -5.02 8.73 -4.31
C LEU A 226 -6.52 8.82 -4.57
N ILE A 227 -7.07 10.02 -4.46
CA ILE A 227 -8.50 10.29 -4.59
C ILE A 227 -8.73 11.45 -5.55
N VAL A 228 -9.64 11.28 -6.51
CA VAL A 228 -10.22 12.39 -7.26
C VAL A 228 -11.60 12.66 -6.69
N TRP A 229 -11.80 13.87 -6.18
CA TRP A 229 -12.93 14.23 -5.34
C TRP A 229 -13.71 15.40 -5.92
N GLN A 230 -15.03 15.28 -6.05
CA GLN A 230 -15.90 16.34 -6.60
C GLN A 230 -16.63 17.16 -5.52
N GLY A 231 -16.58 16.74 -4.26
CA GLY A 231 -17.25 17.43 -3.15
C GLY A 231 -16.45 18.62 -2.60
N SER A 232 -16.93 19.19 -1.49
CA SER A 232 -16.16 20.20 -0.76
C SER A 232 -14.96 19.56 -0.05
N LEU A 233 -13.86 20.31 0.10
CA LEU A 233 -12.69 19.83 0.84
C LEU A 233 -13.02 19.55 2.32
N SER A 234 -13.95 20.29 2.91
CA SER A 234 -14.37 20.07 4.31
C SER A 234 -15.00 18.70 4.56
N GLU A 235 -15.67 18.14 3.56
CA GLU A 235 -16.31 16.82 3.65
C GLU A 235 -15.30 15.67 3.61
N THR A 236 -14.08 15.93 3.12
CA THR A 236 -13.05 14.90 2.97
C THR A 236 -12.56 14.36 4.32
N ASN A 237 -12.69 15.15 5.39
CA ASN A 237 -12.44 14.70 6.77
C ASN A 237 -13.33 13.51 7.17
N ALA A 238 -14.53 13.40 6.61
CA ALA A 238 -15.44 12.30 6.89
C ALA A 238 -15.02 10.99 6.21
N LEU A 239 -14.21 11.06 5.14
CA LEU A 239 -13.63 9.86 4.50
C LEU A 239 -12.60 9.16 5.40
N ALA A 240 -12.02 9.88 6.36
CA ALA A 240 -11.03 9.36 7.30
C ALA A 240 -11.64 8.64 8.53
N GLN A 241 -12.96 8.43 8.60
CA GLN A 241 -13.68 8.16 9.85
C GLN A 241 -14.51 6.86 10.00
N PRO A 242 -14.44 5.82 9.15
CA PRO A 242 -14.90 4.51 9.58
C PRO A 242 -13.72 3.65 10.07
N GLY A 243 -13.75 3.17 11.32
CA GLY A 243 -12.97 1.99 11.76
C GLY A 243 -11.63 2.21 12.48
N CYS A 244 -10.84 1.13 12.60
CA CYS A 244 -9.62 1.01 13.43
C CYS A 244 -8.35 1.64 12.79
N LEU A 245 -8.48 2.29 11.63
CA LEU A 245 -7.37 2.89 10.89
C LEU A 245 -7.42 4.41 11.02
N THR A 246 -6.25 5.02 11.24
CA THR A 246 -6.09 6.48 11.27
C THR A 246 -5.50 6.92 9.95
N PHE A 247 -6.08 7.95 9.34
CA PHE A 247 -5.59 8.54 8.09
C PHE A 247 -4.98 9.91 8.39
N THR A 248 -3.82 10.19 7.80
CA THR A 248 -3.25 11.54 7.84
C THR A 248 -3.69 12.31 6.61
N LEU A 249 -4.41 13.41 6.84
CA LEU A 249 -4.67 14.43 5.83
C LEU A 249 -3.53 15.44 5.83
N PRO A 250 -3.06 15.89 4.66
CA PRO A 250 -2.11 16.98 4.58
C PRO A 250 -2.74 18.30 5.05
N GLU A 251 -1.96 19.11 5.78
CA GLU A 251 -2.38 20.44 6.24
C GLU A 251 -2.52 21.47 5.09
N THR A 252 -1.94 21.16 3.93
CA THR A 252 -1.99 21.98 2.70
C THR A 252 -2.23 21.08 1.49
N LEU A 253 -2.72 21.66 0.40
CA LEU A 253 -3.02 20.90 -0.80
C LEU A 253 -1.76 20.24 -1.39
N ILE A 254 -1.82 18.93 -1.58
CA ILE A 254 -0.66 18.11 -1.98
C ILE A 254 -0.30 18.34 -3.44
N ARG A 255 0.96 18.70 -3.66
CA ARG A 255 1.60 18.79 -4.97
C ARG A 255 2.40 17.54 -5.33
N CYS A 256 2.37 16.46 -4.53
CA CYS A 256 3.17 15.26 -4.79
C CYS A 256 2.47 13.95 -4.40
N PHE A 257 2.45 12.94 -5.28
CA PHE A 257 2.12 11.56 -4.91
C PHE A 257 3.39 10.72 -5.00
N ARG A 258 3.84 10.17 -3.86
CA ARG A 258 5.17 9.56 -3.71
C ARG A 258 6.28 10.51 -4.20
N ASP A 259 7.04 10.09 -5.21
CA ASP A 259 8.13 10.84 -5.81
C ASP A 259 7.65 11.80 -6.90
N ALA A 260 6.38 11.75 -7.32
CA ALA A 260 5.93 12.47 -8.51
C ALA A 260 5.31 13.82 -8.14
N GLU A 261 5.83 14.92 -8.70
CA GLU A 261 5.30 16.27 -8.49
C GLU A 261 4.18 16.59 -9.49
N LEU A 262 3.01 16.98 -8.99
CA LEU A 262 1.84 17.48 -9.71
C LEU A 262 2.00 18.97 -9.99
N ASN A 263 2.21 19.31 -11.26
CA ASN A 263 2.19 20.70 -11.72
C ASN A 263 0.85 21.02 -12.39
N THR A 264 0.24 22.13 -11.99
CA THR A 264 -0.98 22.70 -12.58
C THR A 264 -0.64 23.80 -13.58
N ASP A 265 -1.29 23.81 -14.75
CA ASP A 265 -1.30 24.97 -15.66
C ASP A 265 -2.13 26.12 -15.01
N PRO A 266 -1.64 27.36 -15.00
CA PRO A 266 -2.42 28.55 -14.62
C PRO A 266 -3.81 28.68 -15.31
N ALA A 267 -4.02 28.03 -16.46
CA ALA A 267 -5.27 28.08 -17.23
C ALA A 267 -6.30 26.99 -16.86
N GLY A 268 -6.03 26.12 -15.88
CA GLY A 268 -7.03 25.18 -15.35
C GLY A 268 -7.18 23.84 -16.09
N VAL A 269 -6.22 23.41 -16.92
CA VAL A 269 -6.20 22.04 -17.54
C VAL A 269 -4.77 21.46 -17.57
N PRO A 270 -4.57 20.22 -18.05
CA PRO A 270 -4.37 19.02 -17.24
C PRO A 270 -3.02 19.01 -16.50
N PHE A 271 -2.99 18.28 -15.39
CA PHE A 271 -1.80 18.13 -14.55
C PHE A 271 -0.64 17.49 -15.35
N THR A 272 0.55 18.06 -15.23
CA THR A 272 1.78 17.42 -15.70
C THR A 272 2.58 16.92 -14.51
N PHE A 273 2.93 15.64 -14.51
CA PHE A 273 3.86 15.10 -13.55
C PHE A 273 5.29 15.19 -14.06
N GLN A 274 6.20 15.68 -13.23
CA GLN A 274 7.63 15.50 -13.45
C GLN A 274 8.19 14.50 -12.42
N GLU A 275 8.91 13.48 -12.89
CA GLU A 275 9.81 12.72 -12.02
C GLU A 275 10.86 13.68 -11.42
N PRO A 276 11.29 13.50 -10.16
CA PRO A 276 12.30 14.35 -9.54
C PRO A 276 13.57 14.32 -10.38
N ARG A 277 14.05 15.50 -10.77
CA ARG A 277 15.29 15.68 -11.56
C ARG A 277 16.56 15.23 -10.84
N THR A 278 16.48 14.66 -9.64
CA THR A 278 17.65 14.41 -8.77
C THR A 278 18.34 13.06 -8.96
N TRP A 279 17.89 12.19 -9.86
CA TRP A 279 18.61 10.93 -10.17
C TRP A 279 19.07 10.78 -11.63
N LYS A 280 18.66 11.69 -12.53
CA LYS A 280 19.01 11.65 -13.97
C LYS A 280 20.21 12.53 -14.38
N ASN A 281 21.06 12.94 -13.43
CA ASN A 281 22.36 13.55 -13.77
C ASN A 281 23.42 12.52 -14.22
N ALA A 282 23.07 11.25 -14.37
CA ALA A 282 23.83 10.29 -15.15
C ALA A 282 23.08 9.98 -16.46
N VAL A 283 23.72 10.33 -17.58
CA VAL A 283 23.32 10.05 -18.98
C VAL A 283 22.45 11.11 -19.68
N ARG A 284 23.17 12.17 -20.12
CA ARG A 284 23.12 12.85 -21.44
C ARG A 284 21.76 13.30 -22.03
N LYS A 285 21.63 14.64 -22.11
CA LYS A 285 21.04 15.47 -23.19
C LYS A 285 20.31 14.72 -24.31
N CYS A 286 19.00 14.97 -24.42
CA CYS A 286 18.36 15.24 -25.71
C CYS A 286 17.39 16.41 -25.56
N SER A 287 17.54 17.34 -26.48
CA SER A 287 17.04 18.70 -26.58
C SER A 287 15.65 18.76 -27.22
N PHE A 288 14.75 19.57 -26.66
CA PHE A 288 13.87 20.45 -27.42
C PHE A 288 13.37 21.58 -26.50
N MET A 289 13.98 22.76 -26.66
CA MET A 289 13.46 24.04 -26.19
C MET A 289 12.91 24.77 -27.41
N ALA A 290 11.72 25.34 -27.32
CA ALA A 290 11.32 26.50 -28.13
C ALA A 290 10.22 27.31 -27.41
N THR A 291 10.68 28.36 -26.72
CA THR A 291 10.12 29.72 -26.56
C THR A 291 8.67 30.02 -26.97
N LEU A 292 7.92 30.71 -26.08
CA LEU A 292 7.33 32.02 -26.35
C LEU A 292 6.91 32.73 -25.04
N THR A 293 6.97 34.06 -25.09
CA THR A 293 7.12 35.07 -24.04
C THR A 293 5.81 35.76 -23.63
N GLU A 294 5.74 36.17 -22.36
CA GLU A 294 4.76 37.09 -21.74
C GLU A 294 3.30 36.54 -21.72
N TRP A 295 2.50 36.61 -20.66
CA TRP A 295 1.70 37.77 -20.27
C TRP A 295 0.94 37.48 -18.95
N ALA A 296 0.81 38.54 -18.14
CA ALA A 296 -0.24 38.82 -17.14
C ALA A 296 -0.37 37.97 -15.85
N PHE A 297 0.14 38.54 -14.75
CA PHE A 297 -0.29 38.27 -13.38
C PHE A 297 -1.82 38.46 -13.22
N VAL A 298 -2.49 37.48 -12.61
CA VAL A 298 -3.80 37.69 -11.98
C VAL A 298 -3.68 37.44 -10.48
N LYS A 299 -3.64 38.56 -9.76
CA LYS A 299 -3.96 38.80 -8.35
C LYS A 299 -4.17 37.57 -7.44
N GLU A 300 -3.21 37.44 -6.53
CA GLU A 300 -3.43 37.09 -5.12
C GLU A 300 -4.66 37.85 -4.57
N VAL A 301 -5.61 37.12 -3.95
CA VAL A 301 -6.71 37.72 -3.18
C VAL A 301 -6.60 37.24 -1.73
N ASN A 302 -6.00 38.11 -0.93
CA ASN A 302 -5.98 38.29 0.52
C ASN A 302 -6.51 37.17 1.45
N HIS A 303 -5.56 36.72 2.27
CA HIS A 303 -5.66 36.39 3.70
C HIS A 303 -7.01 36.60 4.40
N THR A 304 -7.60 35.49 4.84
CA THR A 304 -8.29 35.36 6.14
C THR A 304 -7.82 34.07 6.81
N GLU A 305 -7.79 34.05 8.14
CA GLU A 305 -7.03 33.17 9.08
C GLU A 305 -7.15 31.63 8.97
N LYS A 306 -7.61 31.05 7.86
CA LYS A 306 -7.67 29.59 7.65
C LYS A 306 -7.34 29.23 6.21
N GLY A 307 -6.09 29.47 5.81
CA GLY A 307 -5.57 29.32 4.45
C GLY A 307 -6.09 28.07 3.73
N LEU A 308 -6.96 28.29 2.73
CA LEU A 308 -7.47 27.28 1.82
C LEU A 308 -7.26 27.79 0.40
N ILE A 309 -6.58 27.00 -0.45
CA ILE A 309 -6.53 27.19 -1.90
C ILE A 309 -6.99 25.88 -2.52
N ALA A 310 -8.09 25.91 -3.27
CA ALA A 310 -8.61 24.79 -4.03
C ALA A 310 -8.24 24.94 -5.52
N PHE A 311 -7.92 23.84 -6.21
CA PHE A 311 -7.76 23.84 -7.66
C PHE A 311 -9.03 23.41 -8.36
N TYR A 312 -9.32 24.10 -9.46
CA TYR A 312 -10.49 23.91 -10.32
C TYR A 312 -10.02 23.21 -11.58
N LEU A 313 -10.62 22.07 -11.90
CA LEU A 313 -10.43 21.40 -13.20
C LEU A 313 -11.41 22.01 -14.21
N ASP A 314 -10.89 22.59 -15.29
CA ASP A 314 -11.69 23.14 -16.38
C ASP A 314 -11.88 22.05 -17.48
N PRO A 315 -13.12 21.64 -17.77
CA PRO A 315 -13.45 20.62 -18.77
C PRO A 315 -13.25 21.01 -20.25
N ARG A 316 -12.93 22.27 -20.56
CA ARG A 316 -13.01 22.76 -21.95
C ARG A 316 -11.87 22.32 -22.87
N VAL A 317 -10.96 21.44 -22.43
CA VAL A 317 -9.76 21.05 -23.20
C VAL A 317 -9.69 19.54 -23.51
N CYS A 318 -10.75 18.77 -23.29
CA CYS A 318 -10.92 17.50 -23.99
C CYS A 318 -11.48 17.75 -25.40
N VAL A 319 -10.62 18.17 -26.34
CA VAL A 319 -10.97 18.18 -27.77
C VAL A 319 -10.33 16.96 -28.41
N HIS A 320 -11.18 16.01 -28.78
CA HIS A 320 -10.88 15.04 -29.83
C HIS A 320 -10.44 15.81 -31.09
N GLU A 321 -9.19 15.67 -31.52
CA GLU A 321 -8.88 15.85 -32.93
C GLU A 321 -9.43 14.63 -33.67
N GLU A 322 -10.64 14.78 -34.21
CA GLU A 322 -11.11 13.94 -35.31
C GLU A 322 -10.15 14.12 -36.49
N LEU A 323 -9.54 13.01 -36.90
CA LEU A 323 -8.79 12.91 -38.15
C LEU A 323 -9.71 13.25 -39.34
N MET A 324 -9.46 14.38 -39.98
CA MET A 324 -9.66 14.57 -41.42
C MET A 324 -8.30 14.87 -42.07
#